data_AF-A0A2N2S3U3-F1
#
_entry.id   AF-A0A2N2S3U3-F1
#
_cell.length_a   1.000
_cell.length_b   1.000
_cell.length_c   1.000
_cell.angle_alpha   90.00
_cell.angle_beta   90.00
_cell.angle_gamma   90.00
#
_symmetry.space_group_name_H-M   'P 1'
#
loop_
_entity.id
_entity.type
_entity.pdbx_description
1 polymer ?
#
loop_
_entity_poly.entity_id
_entity_poly.type
_entity_poly.pdbx_seq_one_letter_code
_entity_poly.pdbx_strand_id
1 'polypeptide(L)'
;MYFAQRKELNELRQPSTDAAQAVETAQIASERPSESFDIHNSDLLSSDAQHAPIIAWFKTKNITATVNIDAVDTTGFFDEAAVAMGSDYELLGEVCERIRYAQQKEYNNASIHLGKKSKKDASALEAFIKNLYDHSLVARIFSNKDEKSIRVVLQNAPSVRRFFSGDWLEWYALMIGLRICQERK
;
A
#
# COMPACT_ATOMS: atom_id res chain seq x y z
N MET A 1 27.10 -49.62 29.90
CA MET A 1 26.58 -49.20 28.57
C MET A 1 26.21 -47.70 28.49
N TYR A 2 26.68 -46.81 29.38
CA TYR A 2 26.31 -45.38 29.34
C TYR A 2 27.24 -44.53 28.43
N PHE A 3 28.47 -45.01 28.19
CA PHE A 3 29.49 -44.27 27.42
C PHE A 3 29.32 -44.40 25.90
N ALA A 4 28.77 -45.51 25.41
CA ALA A 4 28.50 -45.70 23.97
C ALA A 4 27.38 -44.78 23.48
N GLN A 5 26.28 -44.69 24.25
CA GLN A 5 25.14 -43.81 23.95
C GLN A 5 25.50 -42.32 23.95
N ARG A 6 26.40 -41.87 24.84
CA ARG A 6 26.89 -40.47 24.82
C ARG A 6 27.77 -40.17 23.62
N LYS A 7 28.47 -41.17 23.08
CA LYS A 7 29.32 -41.00 21.89
C LYS A 7 28.47 -40.88 20.63
N GLU A 8 27.45 -41.74 20.51
CA GLU A 8 26.47 -41.73 19.42
C GLU A 8 25.65 -40.42 19.39
N LEU A 9 25.21 -39.93 20.56
CA LEU A 9 24.53 -38.63 20.67
C LEU A 9 25.42 -37.43 20.31
N ASN A 10 26.74 -37.54 20.53
CA ASN A 10 27.68 -36.50 20.13
C ASN A 10 27.99 -36.55 18.62
N GLU A 11 28.01 -37.74 18.03
CA GLU A 11 28.17 -37.93 16.58
C GLU A 11 26.95 -37.42 15.80
N LEU A 12 25.73 -37.57 16.35
CA LEU A 12 24.49 -36.99 15.80
C LEU A 12 24.37 -35.48 15.99
N ARG A 13 25.08 -34.90 16.98
CA ARG A 13 25.07 -33.44 17.27
C ARG A 13 26.14 -32.66 16.50
N GLN A 14 27.06 -33.32 15.81
CA GLN A 14 27.97 -32.61 14.92
C GLN A 14 27.23 -32.27 13.62
N PRO A 15 27.03 -30.98 13.30
CA PRO A 15 26.51 -30.61 11.99
C PRO A 15 27.56 -31.00 10.95
N SER A 16 27.16 -31.80 9.96
CA SER A 16 27.95 -32.06 8.76
C SER A 16 28.33 -30.71 8.14
N THR A 17 29.59 -30.54 7.75
CA THR A 17 30.11 -29.26 7.24
C THR A 17 29.44 -28.81 5.93
N ASP A 18 28.74 -29.72 5.23
CA ASP A 18 27.87 -29.40 4.08
C ASP A 18 26.49 -28.85 4.48
N ALA A 19 26.03 -29.08 5.71
CA ALA A 19 24.82 -28.47 6.25
C ALA A 19 25.08 -27.08 6.87
N ALA A 20 26.33 -26.78 7.26
CA ALA A 20 26.69 -25.48 7.80
C ALA A 20 26.57 -24.35 6.76
N GLN A 21 26.94 -24.60 5.49
CA GLN A 21 26.78 -23.60 4.42
C GLN A 21 25.32 -23.43 3.95
N ALA A 22 24.49 -24.47 4.06
CA ALA A 22 23.05 -24.38 3.77
C ALA A 22 22.26 -23.69 4.89
N VAL A 23 22.69 -23.83 6.15
CA VAL A 23 22.03 -23.19 7.30
C VAL A 23 22.52 -21.75 7.50
N GLU A 24 23.77 -21.41 7.17
CA GLU A 24 24.27 -20.03 7.25
C GLU A 24 23.69 -19.13 6.14
N THR A 25 23.35 -19.68 4.97
CA THR A 25 22.59 -18.96 3.93
C THR A 25 21.09 -18.84 4.26
N ALA A 26 20.54 -19.77 5.06
CA ALA A 26 19.15 -19.72 5.51
C ALA A 26 18.94 -18.92 6.81
N GLN A 27 19.99 -18.72 7.61
CA GLN A 27 19.95 -17.95 8.86
C GLN A 27 20.14 -16.43 8.67
N ILE A 28 20.57 -15.98 7.49
CA ILE A 28 20.54 -14.55 7.13
C ILE A 28 19.13 -14.09 6.70
N ALA A 29 18.19 -15.02 6.47
CA ALA A 29 16.82 -14.69 5.99
C ALA A 29 15.73 -14.82 7.06
N SER A 30 16.07 -14.85 8.35
CA SER A 30 15.06 -14.88 9.42
C SER A 30 15.52 -14.15 10.68
N GLU A 31 16.10 -12.96 10.53
CA GLU A 31 15.82 -11.92 11.50
C GLU A 31 14.33 -11.59 11.34
N ARG A 32 13.49 -12.27 12.13
CA ARG A 32 12.13 -11.78 12.37
C ARG A 32 12.31 -10.34 12.84
N PRO A 33 11.77 -9.32 12.14
CA PRO A 33 11.84 -7.96 12.65
C PRO A 33 11.04 -7.96 13.95
N SER A 34 11.77 -7.95 15.07
CA SER A 34 11.26 -7.79 16.43
C SER A 34 11.05 -6.32 16.77
N GLU A 35 11.03 -5.46 15.77
CA GLU A 35 10.65 -4.06 15.89
C GLU A 35 9.27 -3.88 15.27
N SER A 36 8.43 -3.09 15.92
CA SER A 36 7.18 -2.60 15.37
C SER A 36 7.49 -1.85 14.07
N PHE A 37 7.48 -2.56 12.95
CA PHE A 37 7.70 -2.01 11.63
C PHE A 37 6.60 -1.00 11.32
N ASP A 38 6.97 0.24 11.00
CA ASP A 38 6.03 1.25 10.53
C ASP A 38 5.55 0.89 9.12
N ILE A 39 4.25 0.62 8.99
CA ILE A 39 3.62 0.31 7.70
C ILE A 39 3.34 1.58 6.90
N HIS A 40 3.31 2.73 7.55
CA HIS A 40 3.14 4.02 6.92
C HIS A 40 4.51 4.63 6.64
N ASN A 41 4.66 5.26 5.47
CA ASN A 41 5.89 5.97 5.11
C ASN A 41 7.17 5.11 5.15
N SER A 42 7.16 3.99 4.43
CA SER A 42 8.22 2.99 4.46
C SER A 42 8.53 2.41 3.08
N ASP A 43 9.82 2.28 2.78
CA ASP A 43 10.36 1.66 1.56
C ASP A 43 10.75 0.19 1.77
N LEU A 44 10.56 -0.36 2.98
CA LEU A 44 11.02 -1.72 3.30
C LEU A 44 10.33 -2.80 2.47
N LEU A 45 9.12 -2.53 1.97
CA LEU A 45 8.43 -3.43 1.05
C LEU A 45 8.98 -3.33 -0.37
N SER A 46 9.63 -2.23 -0.74
CA SER A 46 10.13 -1.91 -2.09
C SER A 46 11.52 -2.49 -2.36
N SER A 47 11.73 -3.77 -2.05
CA SER A 47 12.98 -4.48 -2.37
C SER A 47 12.75 -5.74 -3.20
N ASP A 48 13.72 -6.06 -4.07
CA ASP A 48 13.70 -7.31 -4.85
C ASP A 48 13.63 -8.55 -3.95
N ALA A 49 14.36 -8.52 -2.83
CA ALA A 49 14.41 -9.61 -1.86
C ALA A 49 13.02 -9.92 -1.27
N GLN A 50 12.24 -8.88 -0.99
CA GLN A 50 10.88 -9.02 -0.45
C GLN A 50 9.95 -9.75 -1.43
N HIS A 51 10.15 -9.59 -2.73
CA HIS A 51 9.27 -10.14 -3.77
C HIS A 51 9.74 -11.48 -4.34
N ALA A 52 11.00 -11.85 -4.10
CA ALA A 52 11.59 -13.10 -4.58
C ALA A 52 10.77 -14.36 -4.26
N PRO A 53 10.17 -14.52 -3.06
CA PRO A 53 9.33 -15.69 -2.76
C PRO A 53 8.09 -15.81 -3.65
N ILE A 54 7.44 -14.68 -3.97
CA ILE A 54 6.25 -14.65 -4.83
C ILE A 54 6.62 -14.99 -6.27
N ILE A 55 7.72 -14.42 -6.78
CA ILE A 55 8.25 -14.73 -8.11
C ILE A 55 8.60 -16.22 -8.21
N ALA A 56 9.28 -16.77 -7.21
CA ALA A 56 9.63 -18.18 -7.16
C ALA A 56 8.37 -19.07 -7.17
N TRP A 57 7.33 -18.71 -6.43
CA TRP A 57 6.06 -19.43 -6.43
C TRP A 57 5.39 -19.44 -7.82
N PHE A 58 5.33 -18.30 -8.52
CA PHE A 58 4.80 -18.25 -9.89
C PHE A 58 5.62 -19.10 -10.87
N LYS A 59 6.95 -19.13 -10.70
CA LYS A 59 7.83 -19.97 -11.51
C LYS A 59 7.51 -21.45 -11.37
N THR A 60 7.13 -21.93 -10.17
CA THR A 60 6.67 -23.33 -9.98
C THR A 60 5.42 -23.67 -10.79
N LYS A 61 4.67 -22.65 -11.22
CA LYS A 61 3.46 -22.76 -12.06
C LYS A 61 3.75 -22.48 -13.54
N ASN A 62 5.01 -22.39 -13.94
CA ASN A 62 5.45 -21.98 -15.29
C ASN A 62 4.91 -20.60 -15.70
N ILE A 63 4.72 -19.70 -14.74
CA ILE A 63 4.31 -18.31 -14.96
C ILE A 63 5.52 -17.40 -14.76
N THR A 64 5.81 -16.55 -15.73
CA THR A 64 6.81 -15.48 -15.59
C THR A 64 6.14 -14.25 -15.00
N ALA A 65 6.46 -13.92 -13.76
CA ALA A 65 5.95 -12.74 -13.07
C ALA A 65 6.95 -11.59 -13.16
N THR A 66 6.45 -10.38 -13.43
CA THR A 66 7.20 -9.13 -13.34
C THR A 66 6.63 -8.32 -12.20
N VAL A 67 7.50 -7.70 -11.40
CA VAL A 67 7.10 -6.91 -10.24
C VAL A 67 7.39 -5.44 -10.52
N ASN A 68 6.43 -4.58 -10.20
CA ASN A 68 6.67 -3.15 -10.10
C ASN A 68 6.98 -2.82 -8.64
N ILE A 69 8.26 -2.70 -8.30
CA ILE A 69 8.74 -2.53 -6.93
C ILE A 69 8.28 -1.19 -6.36
N ASP A 70 8.24 -0.15 -7.19
CA ASP A 70 7.82 1.20 -6.80
C ASP A 70 6.31 1.26 -6.47
N ALA A 71 5.52 0.24 -6.82
CA ALA A 71 4.08 0.21 -6.55
C ALA A 71 3.73 -0.11 -5.10
N VAL A 72 4.71 -0.55 -4.28
CA VAL A 72 4.50 -0.87 -2.86
C VAL A 72 5.25 0.08 -1.92
N ASP A 73 5.83 1.14 -2.48
CA ASP A 73 6.50 2.19 -1.72
C ASP A 73 5.48 3.06 -1.00
N THR A 74 5.37 2.90 0.33
CA THR A 74 4.45 3.70 1.14
C THR A 74 5.05 5.05 1.53
N THR A 75 6.25 5.42 1.05
CA THR A 75 6.83 6.76 1.24
C THR A 75 6.05 7.79 0.41
N GLY A 76 4.87 8.18 0.90
CA GLY A 76 3.96 9.06 0.21
C GLY A 76 2.63 9.20 0.93
N PHE A 77 1.62 9.67 0.21
CA PHE A 77 0.25 9.85 0.75
C PHE A 77 -0.78 8.94 0.05
N PHE A 78 -0.35 8.07 -0.87
CA PHE A 78 -1.28 7.20 -1.60
C PHE A 78 -1.94 6.17 -0.68
N ASP A 79 -1.21 5.65 0.30
CA ASP A 79 -1.71 4.73 1.32
C ASP A 79 -2.74 5.41 2.24
N GLU A 80 -2.44 6.61 2.75
CA GLU A 80 -3.35 7.39 3.60
C GLU A 80 -4.63 7.78 2.84
N ALA A 81 -4.49 8.26 1.60
CA ALA A 81 -5.63 8.58 0.74
C ALA A 81 -6.49 7.35 0.47
N ALA A 82 -5.86 6.20 0.19
CA ALA A 82 -6.55 4.94 -0.04
C ALA A 82 -7.30 4.45 1.21
N VAL A 83 -6.69 4.54 2.39
CA VAL A 83 -7.32 4.20 3.67
C VAL A 83 -8.51 5.11 3.97
N ALA A 84 -8.37 6.42 3.78
CA ALA A 84 -9.47 7.36 3.97
C ALA A 84 -10.64 7.03 3.02
N MET A 85 -10.35 6.79 1.74
CA MET A 85 -11.34 6.45 0.73
C MET A 85 -12.04 5.11 0.99
N GLY A 86 -11.28 4.06 1.30
CA GLY A 86 -11.83 2.73 1.52
C GLY A 86 -12.63 2.62 2.82
N SER A 87 -12.30 3.42 3.83
CA SER A 87 -13.00 3.41 5.12
C SER A 87 -14.37 4.10 5.07
N ASP A 88 -14.56 5.09 4.18
CA ASP A 88 -15.83 5.81 4.00
C ASP A 88 -16.14 6.03 2.52
N TYR A 89 -16.23 4.93 1.78
CA TYR A 89 -16.45 4.96 0.34
C TYR A 89 -17.83 5.51 -0.05
N GLU A 90 -18.85 5.28 0.78
CA GLU A 90 -20.22 5.76 0.53
C GLU A 90 -20.27 7.29 0.42
N LEU A 91 -19.51 8.00 1.26
CA LEU A 91 -19.42 9.44 1.23
C LEU A 91 -18.33 9.94 0.26
N LEU A 92 -17.11 9.44 0.39
CA LEU A 92 -15.93 10.00 -0.30
C LEU A 92 -15.77 9.52 -1.73
N GLY A 93 -16.35 8.37 -2.09
CA GLY A 93 -16.25 7.78 -3.43
C GLY A 93 -16.75 8.72 -4.54
N GLU A 94 -17.71 9.60 -4.23
CA GLU A 94 -18.23 10.59 -5.17
C GLU A 94 -17.15 11.57 -5.65
N VAL A 95 -16.20 11.97 -4.79
CA VAL A 95 -15.09 12.85 -5.18
C VAL A 95 -14.18 12.14 -6.17
N CYS A 96 -13.85 10.88 -5.87
CA CYS A 96 -12.92 10.09 -6.65
C CYS A 96 -13.48 9.72 -8.02
N GLU A 97 -14.74 9.30 -8.10
CA GLU A 97 -15.39 9.03 -9.38
C GLU A 97 -15.50 10.29 -10.25
N ARG A 98 -15.72 11.47 -9.66
CA ARG A 98 -15.71 12.72 -10.43
C ARG A 98 -14.31 13.09 -10.96
N ILE A 99 -13.28 12.92 -10.13
CA ILE A 99 -11.88 13.13 -10.55
C ILE A 99 -11.52 12.14 -11.66
N ARG A 100 -11.80 10.86 -11.46
CA ARG A 100 -11.56 9.78 -12.43
C ARG A 100 -12.27 10.04 -13.75
N TYR A 101 -13.57 10.35 -13.71
CA TYR A 101 -14.34 10.68 -14.90
C TYR A 101 -13.76 11.87 -15.64
N ALA A 102 -13.40 12.94 -14.91
CA ALA A 102 -12.80 14.13 -15.52
C ALA A 102 -11.43 13.83 -16.15
N GLN A 103 -10.58 13.02 -15.50
CA GLN A 103 -9.31 12.54 -16.07
C GLN A 103 -9.54 11.71 -17.34
N GLN A 104 -10.49 10.77 -17.34
CA GLN A 104 -10.83 9.95 -18.51
C GLN A 104 -11.37 10.75 -19.69
N LYS A 105 -12.03 11.89 -19.43
CA LYS A 105 -12.54 12.80 -20.45
C LYS A 105 -11.55 13.91 -20.82
N GLU A 106 -10.33 13.87 -20.28
CA GLU A 106 -9.31 14.90 -20.48
C GLU A 106 -9.80 16.32 -20.12
N TYR A 107 -10.68 16.41 -19.11
CA TYR A 107 -11.06 17.67 -18.51
C TYR A 107 -9.98 18.13 -17.51
N ASN A 108 -9.79 19.44 -17.42
CA ASN A 108 -8.80 20.02 -16.51
C ASN A 108 -9.31 20.16 -15.07
N ASN A 109 -10.61 20.03 -14.85
CA ASN A 109 -11.22 20.21 -13.54
C ASN A 109 -12.48 19.36 -13.36
N ALA A 110 -12.87 19.15 -12.11
CA ALA A 110 -14.11 18.53 -11.69
C ALA A 110 -14.81 19.42 -10.65
N SER A 111 -16.15 19.48 -10.69
CA SER A 111 -16.95 20.20 -9.70
C SER A 111 -17.64 19.21 -8.76
N ILE A 112 -17.48 19.39 -7.45
CA ILE A 112 -18.16 18.64 -6.40
C ILE A 112 -19.21 19.53 -5.76
N HIS A 113 -20.47 19.09 -5.76
CA HIS A 113 -21.58 19.87 -5.21
C HIS A 113 -21.89 19.45 -3.77
N LEU A 114 -21.88 20.39 -2.85
CA LEU A 114 -22.15 20.20 -1.41
C LEU A 114 -23.58 20.60 -1.02
N GLY A 115 -24.31 21.31 -1.89
CA GLY A 115 -25.60 21.93 -1.55
C GLY A 115 -26.72 20.97 -1.09
N LYS A 116 -26.66 19.68 -1.45
CA LYS A 116 -27.64 18.65 -1.04
C LYS A 116 -27.16 17.77 0.12
N LYS A 117 -25.92 17.95 0.58
CA LYS A 117 -25.31 17.11 1.61
C LYS A 117 -25.64 17.64 3.01
N SER A 118 -25.59 16.78 4.02
CA SER A 118 -25.68 17.24 5.41
C SER A 118 -24.48 18.13 5.76
N LYS A 119 -24.59 18.95 6.80
CA LYS A 119 -23.46 19.79 7.25
C LYS A 119 -22.22 18.97 7.59
N LYS A 120 -22.41 17.79 8.18
CA LYS A 120 -21.34 16.86 8.54
C LYS A 120 -20.65 16.31 7.29
N ASP A 121 -21.45 15.84 6.34
CA ASP A 121 -20.94 15.24 5.09
C ASP A 121 -20.23 16.28 4.22
N ALA A 122 -20.78 17.49 4.13
CA ALA A 122 -20.14 18.59 3.44
C ALA A 122 -18.76 18.86 4.06
N SER A 123 -18.70 19.04 5.39
CA SER A 123 -17.44 19.25 6.10
C SER A 123 -16.41 18.13 5.88
N ALA A 124 -16.84 16.86 5.86
CA ALA A 124 -15.97 15.72 5.60
C ALA A 124 -15.44 15.71 4.16
N LEU A 125 -16.29 16.03 3.17
CA LEU A 125 -15.88 16.17 1.77
C LEU A 125 -14.87 17.31 1.58
N GLU A 126 -15.10 18.46 2.21
CA GLU A 126 -14.16 19.59 2.17
C GLU A 126 -12.80 19.21 2.76
N ALA A 127 -12.79 18.56 3.92
CA ALA A 127 -11.57 18.09 4.56
C ALA A 127 -10.81 17.08 3.69
N PHE A 128 -11.53 16.12 3.09
CA PHE A 128 -10.93 15.14 2.20
C PHE A 128 -10.33 15.79 0.94
N ILE A 129 -11.06 16.68 0.26
CA ILE A 129 -10.55 17.41 -0.91
C ILE A 129 -9.34 18.26 -0.54
N LYS A 130 -9.34 18.87 0.65
CA LYS A 130 -8.19 19.63 1.15
C LYS A 130 -6.97 18.72 1.35
N ASN A 131 -7.14 17.54 1.94
CA ASN A 131 -6.05 16.57 2.08
C ASN A 131 -5.49 16.16 0.72
N LEU A 132 -6.35 15.87 -0.27
CA LEU A 132 -5.88 15.56 -1.63
C LEU A 132 -5.05 16.69 -2.24
N TYR A 133 -5.39 17.95 -1.95
CA TYR A 133 -4.62 19.11 -2.40
C TYR A 133 -3.29 19.27 -1.65
N ASP A 134 -3.31 19.18 -0.31
CA ASP A 134 -2.13 19.34 0.54
C ASP A 134 -1.03 18.32 0.18
N HIS A 135 -1.42 17.13 -0.28
CA HIS A 135 -0.52 16.06 -0.71
C HIS A 135 -0.35 15.96 -2.23
N SER A 136 -0.72 17.00 -2.98
CA SER A 136 -0.49 17.12 -4.43
C SER A 136 -1.17 16.08 -5.33
N LEU A 137 -2.16 15.32 -4.83
CA LEU A 137 -3.06 14.49 -5.67
C LEU A 137 -4.05 15.35 -6.47
N VAL A 138 -4.25 16.59 -6.05
CA VAL A 138 -5.03 17.62 -6.73
C VAL A 138 -4.12 18.83 -6.94
N ALA A 139 -4.20 19.45 -8.10
CA ALA A 139 -3.33 20.58 -8.44
C ALA A 139 -3.79 21.89 -7.77
N ARG A 140 -5.10 22.17 -7.75
CA ARG A 140 -5.69 23.37 -7.11
C ARG A 140 -7.13 23.13 -6.69
N ILE A 141 -7.60 23.92 -5.73
CA ILE A 141 -9.00 23.92 -5.26
C ILE A 141 -9.58 25.33 -5.31
N PHE A 142 -10.85 25.45 -5.69
CA PHE A 142 -11.63 26.69 -5.68
C PHE A 142 -12.97 26.43 -5.02
N SER A 143 -13.25 27.11 -3.91
CA SER A 143 -14.55 27.03 -3.24
C SER A 143 -15.50 28.10 -3.77
N ASN A 144 -16.69 27.69 -4.18
CA ASN A 144 -17.79 28.58 -4.55
C ASN A 144 -18.86 28.51 -3.46
N LYS A 145 -18.96 29.59 -2.67
CA LYS A 145 -19.91 29.70 -1.55
C LYS A 145 -21.35 29.85 -2.04
N ASP A 146 -21.57 30.49 -3.18
CA ASP A 146 -22.90 30.77 -3.72
C ASP A 146 -23.56 29.49 -4.27
N GLU A 147 -22.79 28.71 -5.02
CA GLU A 147 -23.24 27.43 -5.58
C GLU A 147 -23.09 26.25 -4.61
N LYS A 148 -22.51 26.49 -3.42
CA LYS A 148 -22.12 25.44 -2.46
C LYS A 148 -21.38 24.30 -3.17
N SER A 149 -20.36 24.64 -3.94
CA SER A 149 -19.60 23.70 -4.75
C SER A 149 -18.10 23.94 -4.61
N ILE A 150 -17.31 22.89 -4.79
CA ILE A 150 -15.85 22.96 -4.85
C ILE A 150 -15.41 22.50 -6.23
N ARG A 151 -14.68 23.36 -6.92
CA ARG A 151 -14.01 23.02 -8.16
C ARG A 151 -12.57 22.59 -7.85
N VAL A 152 -12.22 21.43 -8.36
CA VAL A 152 -10.94 20.76 -8.17
C VAL A 152 -10.23 20.74 -9.51
N VAL A 153 -9.03 21.32 -9.60
CA VAL A 153 -8.16 21.23 -10.78
C VAL A 153 -7.34 19.94 -10.67
N LEU A 154 -7.40 19.13 -11.71
CA LEU A 154 -6.84 17.78 -11.66
C LEU A 154 -5.31 17.82 -11.76
N GLN A 155 -4.67 16.90 -11.06
CA GLN A 155 -3.26 16.58 -11.26
C GLN A 155 -3.13 15.53 -12.38
N ASN A 156 -2.23 15.79 -13.33
CA ASN A 156 -2.04 14.94 -14.52
C ASN A 156 -0.82 14.02 -14.46
N ALA A 157 -0.08 14.03 -13.34
CA ALA A 157 0.99 13.07 -13.10
C ALA A 157 0.50 11.63 -13.32
N PRO A 158 1.24 10.77 -14.06
CA PRO A 158 0.79 9.42 -14.38
C PRO A 158 0.41 8.57 -13.15
N SER A 159 1.17 8.66 -12.07
CA SER A 159 0.87 7.95 -10.81
C SER A 159 -0.47 8.36 -10.22
N VAL A 160 -0.77 9.65 -10.18
CA VAL A 160 -2.03 10.18 -9.66
C VAL A 160 -3.22 9.77 -10.54
N ARG A 161 -3.04 9.75 -11.86
CA ARG A 161 -4.07 9.26 -12.78
C ARG A 161 -4.36 7.77 -12.58
N ARG A 162 -3.33 6.94 -12.40
CA ARG A 162 -3.51 5.50 -12.13
C ARG A 162 -4.18 5.28 -10.77
N PHE A 163 -3.74 6.02 -9.75
CA PHE A 163 -4.35 6.02 -8.42
C PHE A 163 -5.88 6.19 -8.47
N PHE A 164 -6.37 7.27 -9.08
CA PHE A 164 -7.82 7.50 -9.22
C PHE A 164 -8.50 6.56 -10.23
N SER A 165 -7.75 5.89 -11.11
CA SER A 165 -8.30 4.94 -12.08
C SER A 165 -8.57 3.55 -11.50
N GLY A 166 -7.96 3.20 -10.37
CA GLY A 166 -8.19 1.93 -9.69
C GLY A 166 -7.17 1.58 -8.62
N ASP A 167 -5.91 2.06 -8.73
CA ASP A 167 -4.84 1.62 -7.82
C ASP A 167 -5.14 1.96 -6.36
N TRP A 168 -5.97 2.98 -6.08
CA TRP A 168 -6.40 3.29 -4.71
C TRP A 168 -7.01 2.09 -3.97
N LEU A 169 -7.70 1.18 -4.69
CA LEU A 169 -8.30 0.00 -4.09
C LEU A 169 -7.25 -1.07 -3.79
N GLU A 170 -6.25 -1.19 -4.66
CA GLU A 170 -5.10 -2.08 -4.44
C GLU A 170 -4.29 -1.61 -3.22
N TRP A 171 -4.03 -0.30 -3.13
CA TRP A 171 -3.42 0.33 -1.95
C TRP A 171 -4.24 0.08 -0.70
N TYR A 172 -5.56 0.24 -0.75
CA TYR A 172 -6.43 -0.03 0.39
C TYR A 172 -6.32 -1.49 0.85
N ALA A 173 -6.40 -2.45 -0.08
CA ALA A 173 -6.28 -3.86 0.23
C ALA A 173 -4.91 -4.22 0.82
N LEU A 174 -3.83 -3.64 0.28
CA LEU A 174 -2.48 -3.79 0.81
C LEU A 174 -2.40 -3.30 2.26
N MET A 175 -2.88 -2.08 2.55
CA MET A 175 -2.83 -1.51 3.90
C MET A 175 -3.64 -2.30 4.93
N ILE A 176 -4.80 -2.83 4.54
CA ILE A 176 -5.58 -3.74 5.40
C ILE A 176 -4.80 -5.03 5.65
N GLY A 177 -4.20 -5.63 4.63
CA GLY A 177 -3.39 -6.84 4.76
C GLY A 177 -2.20 -6.63 5.70
N LEU A 178 -1.45 -5.54 5.53
CA LEU A 178 -0.32 -5.18 6.38
C LEU A 178 -0.73 -4.99 7.85
N ARG A 179 -1.84 -4.30 8.09
CA ARG A 179 -2.40 -4.13 9.44
C ARG A 179 -2.74 -5.47 10.09
N ILE A 180 -3.43 -6.37 9.37
CA ILE A 180 -3.75 -7.72 9.87
C ILE A 180 -2.47 -8.50 10.19
N CYS A 181 -1.44 -8.38 9.35
CA CYS A 181 -0.14 -9.03 9.59
C CYS A 181 0.57 -8.50 10.84
N GLN A 182 0.45 -7.19 11.14
CA GLN A 182 0.97 -6.61 12.37
C GLN A 182 0.21 -7.09 13.60
N GLU A 183 -1.13 -7.15 13.55
CA GLU A 183 -1.99 -7.57 14.66
C GLU A 183 -1.84 -9.06 15.03
N ARG A 184 -1.37 -9.89 14.09
CA ARG A 184 -1.18 -11.34 14.28
C ARG A 184 0.21 -11.73 14.80
N LYS A 185 1.13 -10.77 14.99
CA LYS A 185 2.42 -11.02 15.64
C LYS A 185 2.23 -11.20 17.15
#